data_AF-A0A2S4PXN6-F1
#
_entry.id   AF-A0A2S4PXN6-F1
#
_cell.length_a   1.000
_cell.length_b   1.000
_cell.length_c   1.000
_cell.angle_alpha   90.00
_cell.angle_beta   90.00
_cell.angle_gamma   90.00
#
_symmetry.space_group_name_H-M   'P 1'
#
loop_
_entity.id
_entity.type
_entity.pdbx_description
1 polymer ?
#
loop_
_entity_poly.entity_id
_entity_poly.type
_entity_poly.pdbx_seq_one_letter_code
_entity_poly.pdbx_strand_id
1 'polypeptide(L)' 'MANGWSIIVGLVIVVLACVAGWFLPPKNETQAVWRSSLILSFASCFIMWG' A
#
# COMPACT_ATOMS: atom_id res chain seq x y z
N MET A 1 -9.58 14.43 -17.24
CA MET A 1 -9.67 15.52 -16.24
C MET A 1 -9.10 14.97 -14.94
N ALA A 2 -7.87 15.35 -14.59
CA ALA A 2 -7.28 15.03 -13.29
C ALA A 2 -8.00 15.91 -12.25
N ASN A 3 -9.12 15.41 -11.74
CA ASN A 3 -9.85 16.09 -10.69
C ASN A 3 -9.10 15.83 -9.38
N GLY A 4 -8.98 16.81 -8.47
CA GLY A 4 -8.26 16.64 -7.19
C GLY A 4 -8.76 15.45 -6.34
N TRP A 5 -9.93 14.91 -6.69
CA TRP A 5 -10.48 13.65 -6.20
C TRP A 5 -9.64 12.40 -6.50
N SER A 6 -8.86 12.36 -7.59
CA SER A 6 -8.05 11.17 -7.95
C SER A 6 -7.00 10.84 -6.90
N ILE A 7 -6.43 11.85 -6.24
CA ILE A 7 -5.46 11.68 -5.14
C ILE A 7 -6.12 11.01 -3.94
N ILE A 8 -7.34 11.44 -3.59
CA ILE A 8 -8.08 10.90 -2.45
C ILE A 8 -8.45 9.44 -2.70
N VAL A 9 -8.95 9.12 -3.91
CA VAL A 9 -9.28 7.74 -4.31
C VAL A 9 -8.03 6.86 -4.31
N GLY A 10 -6.90 7.38 -4.83
CA GLY A 10 -5.61 6.69 -4.78
C GLY A 10 -5.15 6.38 -3.36
N LEU A 11 -5.30 7.33 -2.44
CA LEU A 11 -4.93 7.19 -1.03
C LEU A 11 -5.76 6.10 -0.35
N VAL A 12 -7.07 6.06 -0.62
CA VAL A 12 -7.98 5.04 -0.07
C VAL A 12 -7.58 3.63 -0.55
N ILE A 13 -7.24 3.47 -1.84
CA ILE A 13 -6.81 2.18 -2.40
C ILE A 13 -5.49 1.73 -1.78
N VAL A 14 -4.53 2.64 -1.62
CA VAL A 14 -3.22 2.35 -1.03
C VAL A 14 -3.35 1.95 0.43
N VAL A 15 -4.19 2.64 1.20
CA VAL A 15 -4.47 2.28 2.60
C VAL A 15 -5.11 0.89 2.68
N LEU A 16 -6.08 0.58 1.82
CA LEU A 16 -6.68 -0.76 1.74
C LEU A 16 -5.64 -1.83 1.39
N ALA A 17 -4.76 -1.57 0.43
CA ALA A 17 -3.69 -2.49 0.04
C ALA A 17 -2.67 -2.71 1.16
N CYS A 18 -2.33 -1.67 1.94
CA CYS A 18 -1.47 -1.78 3.12
C CYS A 18 -2.12 -2.63 4.22
N VAL A 19 -3.42 -2.46 4.48
CA VAL A 19 -4.16 -3.26 5.47
C VAL A 19 -4.23 -4.72 5.02
N ALA A 20 -4.47 -4.97 3.72
CA ALA A 20 -4.44 -6.31 3.16
C ALA A 20 -3.04 -6.95 3.26
N GLY A 21 -1.98 -6.19 2.95
CA GLY A 21 -0.59 -6.63 3.09
C GLY A 21 -0.16 -6.90 4.52
N TRP A 22 -0.87 -6.36 5.52
CA TRP A 22 -0.65 -6.66 6.93
C TRP A 22 -1.28 -7.98 7.38
N PHE A 23 -2.45 -8.32 6.82
CA PHE A 23 -3.28 -9.44 7.26
C PHE A 23 -3.07 -10.74 6.45
N LEU A 24 -2.73 -10.61 5.17
CA LEU A 24 -2.45 -11.73 4.27
C LEU A 24 -1.02 -12.32 4.30
N PRO A 25 0.00 -11.80 5.02
CA PRO A 25 1.34 -12.34 4.91
C PRO A 25 1.45 -13.69 5.63
N PRO A 26 2.17 -14.66 5.05
CA PRO A 26 2.34 -15.98 5.64
C PRO A 26 3.00 -15.89 7.02
N LYS A 27 2.58 -16.76 7.97
CA LYS A 27 3.08 -16.80 9.36
C LYS A 27 4.43 -17.52 9.49
N ASN A 28 5.29 -17.37 8.49
CA ASN A 28 6.61 -17.95 8.44
C ASN A 28 7.68 -16.93 8.88
N GLU A 29 8.94 -17.34 8.84
CA GLU A 29 10.10 -16.51 9.22
C GLU A 29 10.20 -15.20 8.41
N THR A 30 9.64 -15.19 7.20
CA THR A 30 9.62 -14.04 6.27
C THR A 30 8.44 -13.09 6.48
N GLN A 31 7.61 -13.28 7.51
CA GLN A 31 6.42 -12.44 7.77
C GLN A 31 6.77 -10.95 7.88
N ALA A 32 7.85 -10.61 8.59
CA ALA A 32 8.26 -9.22 8.78
C ALA A 32 8.72 -8.57 7.46
N VAL A 33 9.45 -9.32 6.62
CA VAL A 33 9.88 -8.90 5.28
C VAL A 33 8.66 -8.68 4.39
N TRP A 34 7.70 -9.61 4.40
CA TRP A 34 6.47 -9.49 3.62
C TRP A 34 5.64 -8.26 3.99
N ARG A 35 5.44 -7.98 5.29
CA ARG A 35 4.73 -6.79 5.75
C ARG A 35 5.43 -5.49 5.33
N SER A 36 6.73 -5.41 5.59
CA SER A 36 7.50 -4.19 5.36
C SER A 36 7.72 -3.91 3.87
N SER A 37 8.05 -4.91 3.05
CA SER A 37 8.25 -4.73 1.61
C SER A 37 6.97 -4.30 0.90
N LEU A 38 5.82 -4.94 1.18
CA LEU A 38 4.55 -4.58 0.53
C LEU A 38 4.11 -3.15 0.88
N ILE A 39 4.14 -2.79 2.15
CA ILE A 39 3.72 -1.46 2.61
C ILE A 39 4.65 -0.37 2.07
N LEU A 40 5.97 -0.62 2.04
CA LEU A 40 6.94 0.33 1.51
C LEU A 40 6.76 0.54 0.00
N SER A 41 6.48 -0.52 -0.77
CA SER A 41 6.21 -0.42 -2.21
C SER A 41 4.91 0.32 -2.51
N PHE A 42 3.83 0.08 -1.75
CA PHE A 42 2.57 0.82 -1.93
C PHE A 42 2.72 2.30 -1.57
N ALA A 43 3.47 2.61 -0.51
CA ALA A 43 3.76 3.99 -0.12
C ALA A 43 4.61 4.72 -1.18
N SER A 44 5.65 4.09 -1.74
CA SER A 44 6.49 4.73 -2.76
C SER A 44 5.75 4.95 -4.08
N CYS A 45 4.91 4.00 -4.51
CA CYS A 45 4.05 4.17 -5.68
C CYS A 45 3.03 5.31 -5.49
N PHE A 46 2.51 5.51 -4.27
CA PHE A 46 1.59 6.61 -3.99
C PHE A 46 2.29 7.97 -4.03
N ILE A 47 3.47 8.09 -3.43
CA ILE A 47 4.23 9.34 -3.41
C ILE A 47 4.70 9.75 -4.82
N MET A 48 5.00 8.79 -5.69
CA MET A 48 5.42 9.08 -7.07
C MET A 48 4.24 9.46 -7.98
N TRP A 49 3.02 9.03 -7.64
CA TRP A 49 1.79 9.37 -8.36
C TRP A 49 1.16 10.69 -7.90
N GLY A 50 1.37 11.06 -6.63
CA GLY A 50 0.91 12.31 -6.01
C GLY A 50 1.65 13.57 -6.47
#